data_AF-A0AAJ2T9P5-F1
#
_entry.id   AF-A0AAJ2T9P5-F1
#
_cell.length_a   1.000
_cell.length_b   1.000
_cell.length_c   1.000
_cell.angle_alpha   90.00
_cell.angle_beta   90.00
_cell.angle_gamma   90.00
#
_symmetry.space_group_name_H-M   'P 1'
#
loop_
_entity.id
_entity.type
_entity.pdbx_description
1 polymer ?
#
loop_
_entity_poly.entity_id
_entity_poly.type
_entity_poly.pdbx_seq_one_letter_code
_entity_poly.pdbx_strand_id
1 'polypeptide(L)'
;MDKNLSDVLRGTPDNYILPFYWQLGNHRDKLREQIAEIASCGVGALCVESRPHKEFAKDGWWADMDIILDECEKRGMKVWVLDDDHFPTGHANGMIKEKYPERRRWAMVEEHLDVVGPMSDASILLRRKEDADNILIGAYMYAREEFEETLSGEPVDVSSGIRGDYLYLDIPEGVYRVFTIWKSRSGIGNAEYVDMLSDESTDVMIEAVYEPHYQRYAKYFGNTLAGFFSDEPNFGNVFSGDHTNDFGFYIKTVGLPALALPWHEDVLKMMEKELGYNPKPYLASLWFPMENFAPKVRLAYMNAVTRLWRERFSFKLGNWCRAHGVLYIGHIIEDQNSHARLGHSGGHYFRSLEGQDMGGVDIVLHQVIPGMESVDHTASSAGNECNGIFYNYVLAKLAASLGELDPQMKGRAMCEVFGAYGWAESVTVMKWLTDFLLVRGVNHFVPHAFSPVYPNPDCPPHFGAEGHDPQFDGFRHLMRALNKETHLLFGGTHIADAAILYHAEAEWMNCDFINHRNRYMLTEAPAKVLYDDQLDFDIVPIDYLEKATVENERMVINGVSFGCLIVPYAALLPDAFYTQARRLADEGLRVWFVDKKPDNCPKDLICDVVPLDRLNSEMRAEGLYD
;
A
#
# COMPACT_ATOMS: atom_id res chain seq x y z
N MET A 1 -27.68 -5.15 -29.66
CA MET A 1 -27.54 -4.07 -28.65
C MET A 1 -26.67 -4.65 -27.57
N ASP A 2 -25.62 -3.92 -27.17
CA ASP A 2 -24.75 -4.30 -26.07
C ASP A 2 -25.59 -4.65 -24.81
N LYS A 3 -25.14 -5.66 -24.02
CA LYS A 3 -25.90 -6.14 -22.86
C LYS A 3 -26.01 -5.03 -21.80
N ASN A 4 -24.89 -4.40 -21.45
CA ASN A 4 -24.84 -3.37 -20.42
C ASN A 4 -25.69 -2.16 -20.82
N LEU A 5 -25.63 -1.76 -22.09
CA LEU A 5 -26.51 -0.73 -22.63
C LEU A 5 -28.00 -1.12 -22.53
N SER A 6 -28.33 -2.37 -22.84
CA SER A 6 -29.70 -2.87 -22.74
C SER A 6 -30.21 -2.85 -21.28
N ASP A 7 -29.36 -3.21 -20.33
CA ASP A 7 -29.67 -3.22 -18.90
C ASP A 7 -29.91 -1.78 -18.38
N VAL A 8 -29.05 -0.83 -18.76
CA VAL A 8 -29.24 0.59 -18.39
C VAL A 8 -30.52 1.18 -18.98
N LEU A 9 -30.82 0.91 -20.26
CA LEU A 9 -32.05 1.39 -20.91
C LEU A 9 -33.32 0.78 -20.32
N ARG A 10 -33.23 -0.43 -19.75
CA ARG A 10 -34.34 -1.09 -19.02
C ARG A 10 -34.43 -0.67 -17.56
N GLY A 11 -33.46 0.10 -17.06
CA GLY A 11 -33.40 0.51 -15.66
C GLY A 11 -32.98 -0.60 -14.70
N THR A 12 -32.17 -1.55 -15.17
CA THR A 12 -31.66 -2.69 -14.38
C THR A 12 -30.11 -2.78 -14.40
N PRO A 13 -29.37 -1.69 -14.13
CA PRO A 13 -27.91 -1.78 -13.97
C PRO A 13 -27.55 -2.61 -12.72
N ASP A 14 -26.37 -3.22 -12.72
CA ASP A 14 -25.78 -3.82 -11.52
C ASP A 14 -25.31 -2.73 -10.53
N ASN A 15 -24.83 -3.17 -9.36
CA ASN A 15 -24.37 -2.27 -8.30
C ASN A 15 -22.83 -2.23 -8.19
N TYR A 16 -22.30 -1.02 -8.12
CA TYR A 16 -20.85 -0.73 -8.05
C TYR A 16 -20.48 0.17 -6.87
N ILE A 17 -21.45 0.45 -5.99
CA ILE A 17 -21.29 1.40 -4.89
C ILE A 17 -21.58 0.66 -3.57
N LEU A 18 -20.71 0.80 -2.58
CA LEU A 18 -20.86 0.24 -1.23
C LEU A 18 -20.42 1.28 -0.19
N PRO A 19 -21.25 2.28 0.15
CA PRO A 19 -20.87 3.32 1.09
C PRO A 19 -20.61 2.75 2.49
N PHE A 20 -19.75 3.43 3.24
CA PHE A 20 -19.64 3.15 4.67
C PHE A 20 -20.92 3.55 5.40
N TYR A 21 -21.33 2.69 6.32
CA TYR A 21 -22.45 2.89 7.22
C TYR A 21 -21.97 2.68 8.66
N TRP A 22 -21.88 3.78 9.40
CA TRP A 22 -21.32 3.79 10.74
C TRP A 22 -22.27 3.17 11.76
N GLN A 23 -21.77 2.19 12.50
CA GLN A 23 -22.53 1.52 13.54
C GLN A 23 -22.02 1.94 14.94
N LEU A 24 -22.85 2.66 15.71
CA LEU A 24 -22.53 3.14 17.07
C LEU A 24 -23.05 2.25 18.24
N GLY A 25 -24.00 1.36 17.99
CA GLY A 25 -24.59 0.40 18.92
C GLY A 25 -25.82 0.90 19.69
N ASN A 26 -26.24 2.15 19.47
CA ASN A 26 -27.26 2.85 20.26
C ASN A 26 -28.47 3.37 19.46
N HIS A 27 -28.63 2.95 18.19
CA HIS A 27 -29.70 3.39 17.28
C HIS A 27 -30.44 2.22 16.59
N ARG A 28 -30.57 1.09 17.28
CA ARG A 28 -31.13 -0.17 16.75
C ARG A 28 -32.51 -0.02 16.12
N ASP A 29 -33.35 0.85 16.66
CA ASP A 29 -34.71 1.12 16.18
C ASP A 29 -34.77 1.83 14.83
N LYS A 30 -33.70 2.56 14.45
CA LYS A 30 -33.59 3.29 13.19
C LYS A 30 -32.88 2.51 12.07
N LEU A 31 -32.26 1.36 12.35
CA LEU A 31 -31.43 0.62 11.37
C LEU A 31 -32.17 0.36 10.06
N ARG A 32 -33.43 -0.09 10.11
CA ARG A 32 -34.20 -0.40 8.91
C ARG A 32 -34.52 0.85 8.08
N GLU A 33 -34.79 1.97 8.73
CA GLU A 33 -35.02 3.26 8.07
C GLU A 33 -33.74 3.76 7.39
N GLN A 34 -32.60 3.66 8.07
CA GLN A 34 -31.30 4.06 7.53
C GLN A 34 -30.87 3.21 6.33
N ILE A 35 -31.07 1.88 6.40
CA ILE A 35 -30.85 0.99 5.25
C ILE A 35 -31.81 1.34 4.10
N ALA A 36 -33.06 1.70 4.41
CA ALA A 36 -34.01 2.16 3.40
C ALA A 36 -33.56 3.48 2.74
N GLU A 37 -32.96 4.39 3.50
CA GLU A 37 -32.40 5.64 3.00
C GLU A 37 -31.23 5.38 2.03
N ILE A 38 -30.29 4.52 2.39
CA ILE A 38 -29.18 4.09 1.51
C ILE A 38 -29.75 3.44 0.23
N ALA A 39 -30.69 2.51 0.37
CA ALA A 39 -31.36 1.89 -0.78
C ALA A 39 -32.06 2.93 -1.67
N SER A 40 -32.61 3.99 -1.07
CA SER A 40 -33.23 5.11 -1.78
C SER A 40 -32.22 5.94 -2.60
N CYS A 41 -30.92 5.72 -2.47
CA CYS A 41 -29.90 6.29 -3.35
C CYS A 41 -29.72 5.49 -4.64
N GLY A 42 -30.41 4.34 -4.80
CA GLY A 42 -30.17 3.41 -5.89
C GLY A 42 -28.89 2.59 -5.69
N VAL A 43 -28.45 2.47 -4.44
CA VAL A 43 -27.27 1.73 -4.01
C VAL A 43 -27.72 0.36 -3.49
N GLY A 44 -27.07 -0.69 -3.98
CA GLY A 44 -27.37 -2.10 -3.71
C GLY A 44 -26.43 -2.77 -2.71
N ALA A 45 -25.56 -2.01 -2.03
CA ALA A 45 -24.66 -2.55 -1.01
C ALA A 45 -24.38 -1.53 0.10
N LEU A 46 -23.81 -1.97 1.22
CA LEU A 46 -23.24 -1.12 2.25
C LEU A 46 -22.07 -1.84 2.94
N CYS A 47 -21.10 -1.09 3.46
CA CYS A 47 -20.06 -1.60 4.35
C CYS A 47 -20.33 -1.14 5.78
N VAL A 48 -20.61 -2.09 6.69
CA VAL A 48 -20.87 -1.78 8.10
C VAL A 48 -19.53 -1.47 8.75
N GLU A 49 -19.36 -0.21 9.18
CA GLU A 49 -18.15 0.23 9.86
C GLU A 49 -18.27 -0.03 11.36
N SER A 50 -17.39 -0.89 11.86
CA SER A 50 -17.37 -1.40 13.24
C SER A 50 -16.59 -0.53 14.22
N ARG A 51 -15.66 0.31 13.76
CA ARG A 51 -14.84 1.21 14.59
C ARG A 51 -15.63 2.00 15.65
N PRO A 52 -16.79 2.61 15.35
CA PRO A 52 -17.59 3.31 16.36
C PRO A 52 -18.34 2.38 17.35
N HIS A 53 -18.40 1.07 17.09
CA HIS A 53 -19.25 0.12 17.80
C HIS A 53 -18.58 -0.45 19.06
N LYS A 54 -18.91 0.08 20.24
CA LYS A 54 -18.31 -0.33 21.53
C LYS A 54 -18.46 -1.81 21.90
N GLU A 55 -19.45 -2.48 21.33
CA GLU A 55 -19.72 -3.91 21.54
C GLU A 55 -19.40 -4.76 20.30
N PHE A 56 -18.41 -4.37 19.48
CA PHE A 56 -18.01 -5.15 18.30
C PHE A 56 -17.69 -6.62 18.66
N ALA A 57 -18.22 -7.53 17.86
CA ALA A 57 -18.22 -8.98 18.10
C ALA A 57 -18.83 -9.47 19.44
N LYS A 58 -19.60 -8.63 20.13
CA LYS A 58 -20.37 -8.96 21.36
C LYS A 58 -21.88 -8.90 21.06
N ASP A 59 -22.70 -9.21 22.07
CA ASP A 59 -24.16 -9.36 21.91
C ASP A 59 -24.84 -8.16 21.23
N GLY A 60 -24.41 -6.93 21.53
CA GLY A 60 -24.93 -5.72 20.89
C GLY A 60 -24.69 -5.69 19.37
N TRP A 61 -23.46 -6.01 18.94
CA TRP A 61 -23.09 -6.07 17.53
C TRP A 61 -23.88 -7.15 16.78
N TRP A 62 -24.01 -8.34 17.36
CA TRP A 62 -24.76 -9.42 16.76
C TRP A 62 -26.25 -9.08 16.60
N ALA A 63 -26.85 -8.46 17.60
CA ALA A 63 -28.25 -8.03 17.52
C ALA A 63 -28.49 -6.97 16.44
N ASP A 64 -27.51 -6.09 16.20
CA ASP A 64 -27.58 -5.08 15.15
C ASP A 64 -27.37 -5.70 13.76
N MET A 65 -26.38 -6.58 13.62
CA MET A 65 -26.12 -7.32 12.38
C MET A 65 -27.27 -8.21 11.96
N ASP A 66 -27.99 -8.84 12.91
CA ASP A 66 -29.20 -9.62 12.62
C ASP A 66 -30.26 -8.78 11.89
N ILE A 67 -30.44 -7.52 12.31
CA ILE A 67 -31.40 -6.59 11.70
C ILE A 67 -30.89 -6.11 10.34
N ILE A 68 -29.60 -5.77 10.25
CA ILE A 68 -28.97 -5.27 9.02
C ILE A 68 -29.05 -6.35 7.93
N LEU A 69 -28.63 -7.59 8.22
CA LEU A 69 -28.64 -8.69 7.26
C LEU A 69 -30.06 -9.07 6.82
N ASP A 70 -31.03 -9.11 7.73
CA ASP A 70 -32.44 -9.38 7.40
C ASP A 70 -33.05 -8.28 6.52
N GLU A 71 -32.78 -7.00 6.80
CA GLU A 71 -33.28 -5.90 5.97
C GLU A 71 -32.61 -5.86 4.59
N CYS A 72 -31.29 -6.07 4.52
CA CYS A 72 -30.56 -6.13 3.26
C CYS A 72 -30.99 -7.32 2.40
N GLU A 73 -31.22 -8.50 2.99
CA GLU A 73 -31.75 -9.67 2.28
C GLU A 73 -33.12 -9.38 1.64
N LYS A 74 -34.04 -8.76 2.39
CA LYS A 74 -35.38 -8.37 1.89
C LYS A 74 -35.30 -7.40 0.71
N ARG A 75 -34.25 -6.59 0.64
CA ARG A 75 -34.01 -5.60 -0.42
C ARG A 75 -33.12 -6.11 -1.55
N GLY A 76 -32.54 -7.30 -1.41
CA GLY A 76 -31.53 -7.82 -2.34
C GLY A 76 -30.20 -7.06 -2.28
N MET A 77 -29.92 -6.36 -1.19
CA MET A 77 -28.67 -5.62 -0.98
C MET A 77 -27.55 -6.52 -0.46
N LYS A 78 -26.32 -6.12 -0.72
CA LYS A 78 -25.11 -6.75 -0.19
C LYS A 78 -24.58 -6.02 1.05
N VAL A 79 -23.95 -6.78 1.94
CA VAL A 79 -23.34 -6.30 3.18
C VAL A 79 -21.87 -6.68 3.17
N TRP A 80 -21.04 -5.68 3.43
CA TRP A 80 -19.63 -5.82 3.75
C TRP A 80 -19.42 -5.46 5.23
N VAL A 81 -18.34 -5.95 5.81
CA VAL A 81 -17.99 -5.69 7.21
C VAL A 81 -16.56 -5.17 7.26
N LEU A 82 -16.34 -4.02 7.89
CA LEU A 82 -14.99 -3.57 8.24
C LEU A 82 -14.35 -4.61 9.16
N ASP A 83 -13.15 -5.07 8.85
CA ASP A 83 -12.59 -6.29 9.43
C ASP A 83 -11.88 -6.10 10.78
N ASP A 84 -12.09 -4.97 11.45
CA ASP A 84 -11.52 -4.66 12.77
C ASP A 84 -12.37 -3.68 13.59
N ASP A 85 -12.13 -3.57 14.90
CA ASP A 85 -12.75 -2.56 15.78
C ASP A 85 -12.02 -1.21 15.75
N HIS A 86 -10.93 -1.12 14.99
CA HIS A 86 -10.09 0.05 14.94
C HIS A 86 -9.59 0.32 13.51
N PHE A 87 -9.26 1.57 13.27
CA PHE A 87 -8.51 2.00 12.10
C PHE A 87 -7.10 2.40 12.58
N PRO A 88 -6.02 2.00 11.90
CA PRO A 88 -5.99 1.07 10.77
C PRO A 88 -6.23 -0.38 11.19
N THR A 89 -6.42 -1.28 10.22
CA THR A 89 -6.59 -2.73 10.39
C THR A 89 -5.35 -3.36 11.02
N GLY A 90 -5.58 -4.29 11.95
CA GLY A 90 -4.54 -5.09 12.59
C GLY A 90 -4.61 -5.12 14.12
N HIS A 91 -5.55 -4.41 14.74
CA HIS A 91 -5.80 -4.48 16.19
C HIS A 91 -6.39 -5.83 16.61
N ALA A 92 -7.08 -6.52 15.69
CA ALA A 92 -7.72 -7.81 15.89
C ALA A 92 -8.71 -7.79 17.07
N ASN A 93 -9.58 -6.77 17.12
CA ASN A 93 -10.58 -6.58 18.18
C ASN A 93 -9.97 -6.67 19.59
N GLY A 94 -8.76 -6.14 19.78
CA GLY A 94 -8.01 -6.14 21.05
C GLY A 94 -7.38 -7.48 21.44
N MET A 95 -7.55 -8.55 20.66
CA MET A 95 -7.15 -9.91 21.04
C MET A 95 -5.62 -10.07 21.18
N ILE A 96 -4.83 -9.26 20.46
CA ILE A 96 -3.37 -9.25 20.63
C ILE A 96 -3.00 -8.84 22.05
N LYS A 97 -3.58 -7.77 22.58
CA LYS A 97 -3.31 -7.33 23.95
C LYS A 97 -3.85 -8.32 24.99
N GLU A 98 -5.09 -8.77 24.79
CA GLU A 98 -5.83 -9.51 25.82
C GLU A 98 -5.43 -10.99 25.89
N LYS A 99 -5.08 -11.61 24.76
CA LYS A 99 -4.90 -13.07 24.66
C LYS A 99 -3.54 -13.49 24.12
N TYR A 100 -2.98 -12.75 23.16
CA TYR A 100 -1.75 -13.14 22.46
C TYR A 100 -0.68 -12.03 22.41
N PRO A 101 -0.24 -11.49 23.56
CA PRO A 101 0.73 -10.38 23.58
C PRO A 101 2.09 -10.77 22.95
N GLU A 102 2.40 -12.06 22.87
CA GLU A 102 3.58 -12.59 22.19
C GLU A 102 3.49 -12.50 20.65
N ARG A 103 2.28 -12.37 20.09
CA ARG A 103 2.04 -12.26 18.64
C ARG A 103 2.07 -10.83 18.10
N ARG A 104 2.31 -9.83 18.95
CA ARG A 104 2.54 -8.46 18.49
C ARG A 104 3.72 -8.39 17.50
N ARG A 105 3.91 -7.23 16.86
CA ARG A 105 5.01 -7.00 15.91
C ARG A 105 6.40 -7.01 16.53
N TRP A 106 7.38 -7.44 15.74
CA TRP A 106 8.81 -7.20 15.99
C TRP A 106 9.38 -6.21 14.98
N ALA A 107 10.35 -5.42 15.43
CA ALA A 107 11.15 -4.57 14.57
C ALA A 107 12.64 -4.92 14.71
N MET A 108 13.40 -4.60 13.69
CA MET A 108 14.85 -4.52 13.71
C MET A 108 15.23 -3.06 13.94
N VAL A 109 16.02 -2.81 14.98
CA VAL A 109 16.52 -1.49 15.36
C VAL A 109 18.03 -1.52 15.46
N GLU A 110 18.66 -0.37 15.27
CA GLU A 110 20.11 -0.21 15.37
C GLU A 110 20.46 0.82 16.44
N GLU A 111 21.61 0.61 17.07
CA GLU A 111 22.32 1.64 17.83
C GLU A 111 23.75 1.68 17.33
N HIS A 112 24.28 2.89 17.14
CA HIS A 112 25.65 3.07 16.71
C HIS A 112 26.39 4.16 17.46
N LEU A 113 27.71 4.10 17.36
CA LEU A 113 28.62 5.17 17.78
C LEU A 113 29.89 5.17 16.95
N ASP A 114 30.52 6.34 16.86
CA ASP A 114 31.80 6.51 16.20
C ASP A 114 32.95 6.36 17.20
N VAL A 115 34.02 5.70 16.77
CA VAL A 115 35.25 5.51 17.51
C VAL A 115 36.46 5.84 16.63
N VAL A 116 37.54 6.26 17.27
CA VAL A 116 38.82 6.55 16.61
C VAL A 116 39.88 5.67 17.24
N GLY A 117 40.59 4.91 16.41
CA GLY A 117 41.76 4.16 16.84
C GLY A 117 43.08 4.80 16.41
N PRO A 118 44.21 4.15 16.71
CA PRO A 118 44.29 2.82 17.30
C PRO A 118 43.97 2.82 18.81
N MET A 119 43.19 1.84 19.26
CA MET A 119 42.89 1.60 20.68
C MET A 119 42.77 0.10 20.94
N SER A 120 43.62 -0.43 21.82
CA SER A 120 43.55 -1.82 22.27
C SER A 120 42.70 -1.97 23.52
N ASP A 121 42.03 -3.12 23.67
CA ASP A 121 41.16 -3.44 24.80
C ASP A 121 40.09 -2.37 25.06
N ALA A 122 39.55 -1.76 23.99
CA ALA A 122 38.49 -0.78 24.11
C ALA A 122 37.21 -1.44 24.66
N SER A 123 36.46 -0.68 25.46
CA SER A 123 35.16 -1.12 25.98
C SER A 123 34.08 -0.10 25.67
N ILE A 124 33.02 -0.55 25.03
CA ILE A 124 31.83 0.25 24.71
C ILE A 124 30.70 -0.21 25.63
N LEU A 125 30.05 0.72 26.34
CA LEU A 125 28.82 0.42 27.06
C LEU A 125 27.66 0.34 26.07
N LEU A 126 26.95 -0.79 26.05
CA LEU A 126 25.75 -0.97 25.25
C LEU A 126 24.61 -0.12 25.83
N ARG A 127 23.90 0.63 24.98
CA ARG A 127 22.75 1.45 25.43
C ARG A 127 21.53 0.57 25.64
N ARG A 128 21.27 -0.35 24.71
CA ARG A 128 20.26 -1.41 24.85
C ARG A 128 20.81 -2.65 25.54
N LYS A 129 19.96 -3.31 26.31
CA LYS A 129 20.26 -4.55 27.04
C LYS A 129 19.39 -5.68 26.53
N GLU A 130 19.91 -6.91 26.61
CA GLU A 130 19.10 -8.10 26.33
C GLU A 130 18.02 -8.28 27.40
N ASP A 131 16.79 -8.46 26.94
CA ASP A 131 15.62 -8.79 27.76
C ASP A 131 14.56 -9.52 26.90
N ALA A 132 13.34 -9.66 27.41
CA ALA A 132 12.26 -10.35 26.69
C ALA A 132 11.79 -9.60 25.43
N ASP A 133 12.06 -8.30 25.34
CA ASP A 133 11.62 -7.39 24.27
C ASP A 133 12.79 -6.91 23.40
N ASN A 134 14.03 -7.29 23.72
CA ASN A 134 15.26 -6.89 23.04
C ASN A 134 16.23 -8.07 22.94
N ILE A 135 16.47 -8.54 21.71
CA ILE A 135 17.33 -9.68 21.42
C ILE A 135 18.40 -9.23 20.44
N LEU A 136 19.68 -9.45 20.76
CA LEU A 136 20.78 -9.05 19.90
C LEU A 136 20.82 -9.89 18.62
N ILE A 137 20.90 -9.22 17.46
CA ILE A 137 21.14 -9.86 16.15
C ILE A 137 22.63 -9.96 15.87
N GLY A 138 23.40 -8.92 16.23
CA GLY A 138 24.86 -8.91 16.18
C GLY A 138 25.45 -7.50 16.38
N ALA A 139 26.77 -7.43 16.51
CA ALA A 139 27.54 -6.19 16.55
C ALA A 139 28.62 -6.19 15.48
N TYR A 140 28.72 -5.08 14.74
CA TYR A 140 29.60 -4.97 13.56
C TYR A 140 30.33 -3.64 13.56
N MET A 141 31.62 -3.66 13.22
CA MET A 141 32.45 -2.48 13.08
C MET A 141 32.76 -2.23 11.60
N TYR A 142 32.61 -0.97 11.17
CA TYR A 142 32.81 -0.54 9.79
C TYR A 142 33.81 0.59 9.76
N ALA A 143 34.69 0.63 8.77
CA ALA A 143 35.48 1.82 8.52
C ALA A 143 34.56 2.94 8.01
N ARG A 144 34.92 4.18 8.31
CA ARG A 144 34.21 5.36 7.84
C ARG A 144 35.20 6.44 7.49
N GLU A 145 34.93 7.18 6.42
CA GLU A 145 35.68 8.40 6.12
C GLU A 145 35.36 9.50 7.18
N GLU A 146 36.36 10.30 7.55
CA GLU A 146 36.26 11.24 8.68
C GLU A 146 35.08 12.21 8.58
N PHE A 147 34.73 12.63 7.35
CA PHE A 147 33.71 13.65 7.07
C PHE A 147 32.52 13.15 6.24
N GLU A 148 32.35 11.83 6.11
CA GLU A 148 31.21 11.24 5.40
C GLU A 148 30.47 10.23 6.29
N GLU A 149 29.18 10.05 6.04
CA GLU A 149 28.35 9.04 6.72
C GLU A 149 28.39 7.67 6.02
N THR A 150 29.11 7.58 4.90
CA THR A 150 29.26 6.35 4.10
C THR A 150 30.15 5.34 4.80
N LEU A 151 29.62 4.13 4.98
CA LEU A 151 30.36 2.99 5.50
C LEU A 151 31.24 2.38 4.40
N SER A 152 32.50 2.11 4.73
CA SER A 152 33.50 1.58 3.79
C SER A 152 34.24 0.36 4.36
N GLY A 153 34.93 -0.35 3.48
CA GLY A 153 35.65 -1.58 3.82
C GLY A 153 34.73 -2.78 4.11
N GLU A 154 35.35 -3.92 4.40
CA GLU A 154 34.61 -5.11 4.83
C GLU A 154 34.22 -4.99 6.31
N PRO A 155 32.96 -5.30 6.67
CA PRO A 155 32.52 -5.26 8.06
C PRO A 155 33.25 -6.30 8.92
N VAL A 156 33.59 -5.92 10.14
CA VAL A 156 34.17 -6.82 11.15
C VAL A 156 33.09 -7.23 12.14
N ASP A 157 32.81 -8.53 12.24
CA ASP A 157 31.92 -9.07 13.27
C ASP A 157 32.62 -9.02 14.64
N VAL A 158 32.15 -8.12 15.50
CA VAL A 158 32.66 -7.91 16.86
C VAL A 158 31.71 -8.48 17.92
N SER A 159 30.67 -9.22 17.51
CA SER A 159 29.64 -9.76 18.42
C SER A 159 30.23 -10.63 19.54
N SER A 160 31.32 -11.37 19.24
CA SER A 160 32.01 -12.22 20.23
C SER A 160 32.68 -11.44 21.38
N GLY A 161 32.85 -10.13 21.22
CA GLY A 161 33.37 -9.22 22.23
C GLY A 161 32.37 -8.84 23.33
N ILE A 162 31.08 -9.20 23.18
CA ILE A 162 30.03 -8.81 24.11
C ILE A 162 30.10 -9.64 25.40
N ARG A 163 30.17 -8.94 26.53
CA ARG A 163 30.23 -9.52 27.88
C ARG A 163 29.41 -8.66 28.84
N GLY A 164 28.22 -9.13 29.20
CA GLY A 164 27.27 -8.34 29.99
C GLY A 164 26.85 -7.08 29.22
N ASP A 165 26.92 -5.93 29.88
CA ASP A 165 26.52 -4.64 29.29
C ASP A 165 27.60 -4.00 28.39
N TYR A 166 28.72 -4.69 28.14
CA TYR A 166 29.87 -4.11 27.43
C TYR A 166 30.24 -4.91 26.18
N LEU A 167 30.64 -4.19 25.14
CA LEU A 167 31.34 -4.73 23.96
C LEU A 167 32.84 -4.43 24.10
N TYR A 168 33.66 -5.47 24.11
CA TYR A 168 35.11 -5.38 24.14
C TYR A 168 35.71 -5.66 22.76
N LEU A 169 36.57 -4.78 22.26
CA LEU A 169 37.16 -4.91 20.93
C LEU A 169 38.49 -4.14 20.82
N ASP A 170 39.31 -4.53 19.85
CA ASP A 170 40.44 -3.73 19.39
C ASP A 170 39.99 -2.86 18.20
N ILE A 171 40.34 -1.58 18.25
CA ILE A 171 40.03 -0.59 17.21
C ILE A 171 41.34 -0.30 16.46
N PRO A 172 41.45 -0.63 15.16
CA PRO A 172 42.64 -0.32 14.38
C PRO A 172 42.83 1.20 14.14
N GLU A 173 43.95 1.60 13.55
CA GLU A 173 44.17 2.99 13.14
C GLU A 173 43.12 3.44 12.13
N GLY A 174 42.42 4.55 12.42
CA GLY A 174 41.37 5.10 11.56
C GLY A 174 40.09 5.45 12.34
N VAL A 175 39.09 5.90 11.59
CA VAL A 175 37.75 6.20 12.11
C VAL A 175 36.81 5.06 11.76
N TYR A 176 36.06 4.61 12.77
CA TYR A 176 35.15 3.48 12.65
C TYR A 176 33.79 3.83 13.23
N ARG A 177 32.76 3.20 12.70
CA ARG A 177 31.43 3.16 13.31
C ARG A 177 31.13 1.74 13.77
N VAL A 178 30.71 1.61 15.01
CA VAL A 178 30.28 0.34 15.60
C VAL A 178 28.76 0.35 15.71
N PHE A 179 28.11 -0.64 15.10
CA PHE A 179 26.67 -0.86 15.19
C PHE A 179 26.39 -2.05 16.10
N THR A 180 25.31 -1.96 16.86
CA THR A 180 24.61 -3.09 17.45
C THR A 180 23.20 -3.14 16.90
N ILE A 181 22.80 -4.30 16.41
CA ILE A 181 21.53 -4.50 15.71
C ILE A 181 20.69 -5.46 16.54
N TRP A 182 19.43 -5.11 16.74
CA TRP A 182 18.56 -5.76 17.71
C TRP A 182 17.20 -6.08 17.10
N LYS A 183 16.67 -7.25 17.41
CA LYS A 183 15.25 -7.55 17.33
C LYS A 183 14.59 -6.92 18.56
N SER A 184 13.63 -6.03 18.36
CA SER A 184 13.01 -5.24 19.42
C SER A 184 11.49 -5.11 19.28
N ARG A 185 10.81 -4.95 20.41
CA ARG A 185 9.40 -4.53 20.49
C ARG A 185 9.22 -3.01 20.52
N SER A 186 10.32 -2.26 20.53
CA SER A 186 10.33 -0.79 20.41
C SER A 186 10.40 -0.35 18.95
N GLY A 187 10.09 0.93 18.69
CA GLY A 187 10.12 1.47 17.32
C GLY A 187 8.90 1.11 16.47
N ILE A 188 7.83 0.62 17.08
CA ILE A 188 6.60 0.20 16.41
C ILE A 188 5.44 1.08 16.88
N GLY A 189 4.84 1.83 15.98
CA GLY A 189 3.55 2.50 16.20
C GLY A 189 2.43 1.46 16.25
N ASN A 190 1.35 1.71 17.00
CA ASN A 190 0.27 0.73 17.21
C ASN A 190 0.79 -0.63 17.73
N ALA A 191 1.55 -0.61 18.83
CA ALA A 191 2.28 -1.77 19.36
C ALA A 191 1.42 -2.99 19.76
N GLU A 192 0.09 -2.84 19.79
CA GLU A 192 -0.89 -3.90 20.12
C GLU A 192 -1.51 -4.53 18.86
N TYR A 193 -0.86 -4.38 17.70
CA TYR A 193 -1.34 -4.92 16.43
C TYR A 193 -0.64 -6.22 16.04
N VAL A 194 -1.31 -6.99 15.19
CA VAL A 194 -0.81 -8.19 14.54
C VAL A 194 0.46 -7.91 13.75
N ASP A 195 1.35 -8.90 13.73
CA ASP A 195 2.51 -8.93 12.85
C ASP A 195 2.15 -9.49 11.48
N MET A 196 2.10 -8.60 10.49
CA MET A 196 1.79 -8.94 9.09
C MET A 196 2.84 -9.86 8.46
N LEU A 197 4.00 -10.04 9.11
CA LEU A 197 5.04 -10.98 8.68
C LEU A 197 4.90 -12.37 9.32
N SER A 198 3.92 -12.60 10.21
CA SER A 198 3.72 -13.87 10.93
C SER A 198 2.36 -14.48 10.58
N ASP A 199 2.39 -15.75 10.16
CA ASP A 199 1.19 -16.54 9.93
C ASP A 199 0.35 -16.63 11.21
N GLU A 200 0.98 -16.96 12.33
CA GLU A 200 0.32 -17.15 13.61
C GLU A 200 -0.29 -15.84 14.14
N SER A 201 0.34 -14.71 13.85
CA SER A 201 -0.24 -13.42 14.22
C SER A 201 -1.44 -13.06 13.36
N THR A 202 -1.41 -13.30 12.05
CA THR A 202 -2.59 -13.06 11.19
C THR A 202 -3.75 -13.98 11.55
N ASP A 203 -3.50 -15.21 12.04
CA ASP A 203 -4.57 -16.10 12.55
C ASP A 203 -5.41 -15.44 13.66
N VAL A 204 -4.84 -14.47 14.38
CA VAL A 204 -5.58 -13.71 15.41
C VAL A 204 -6.67 -12.84 14.78
N MET A 205 -6.44 -12.23 13.60
CA MET A 205 -7.50 -11.51 12.88
C MET A 205 -8.66 -12.45 12.57
N ILE A 206 -8.34 -13.64 12.04
CA ILE A 206 -9.34 -14.64 11.68
C ILE A 206 -10.15 -15.07 12.92
N GLU A 207 -9.47 -15.37 14.03
CA GLU A 207 -10.10 -15.76 15.29
C GLU A 207 -10.97 -14.64 15.87
N ALA A 208 -10.50 -13.39 15.80
CA ALA A 208 -11.15 -12.26 16.44
C ALA A 208 -12.38 -11.76 15.69
N VAL A 209 -12.35 -11.81 14.36
CA VAL A 209 -13.36 -11.17 13.52
C VAL A 209 -13.99 -12.16 12.54
N TYR A 210 -13.21 -12.72 11.63
CA TYR A 210 -13.73 -13.47 10.49
C TYR A 210 -14.52 -14.74 10.88
N GLU A 211 -13.92 -15.58 11.71
CA GLU A 211 -14.50 -16.86 12.16
C GLU A 211 -15.79 -16.66 12.99
N PRO A 212 -15.85 -15.74 13.98
CA PRO A 212 -17.09 -15.43 14.70
C PRO A 212 -18.25 -14.98 13.80
N HIS A 213 -17.96 -14.22 12.74
CA HIS A 213 -18.96 -13.81 11.75
C HIS A 213 -19.43 -15.01 10.92
N TYR A 214 -18.53 -15.89 10.48
CA TYR A 214 -18.91 -17.09 9.75
C TYR A 214 -19.77 -18.04 10.60
N GLN A 215 -19.37 -18.31 11.84
CA GLN A 215 -20.12 -19.20 12.75
C GLN A 215 -21.58 -18.76 12.96
N ARG A 216 -21.85 -17.44 12.93
CA ARG A 216 -23.20 -16.88 13.09
C ARG A 216 -23.94 -16.75 11.77
N TYR A 217 -23.24 -16.33 10.73
CA TYR A 217 -23.85 -15.83 9.49
C TYR A 217 -23.52 -16.67 8.25
N ALA A 218 -23.01 -17.89 8.38
CA ALA A 218 -22.67 -18.77 7.25
C ALA A 218 -23.76 -18.86 6.17
N LYS A 219 -25.05 -18.83 6.54
CA LYS A 219 -26.18 -18.83 5.58
C LYS A 219 -26.24 -17.59 4.66
N TYR A 220 -25.62 -16.48 5.07
CA TYR A 220 -25.56 -15.22 4.33
C TYR A 220 -24.28 -15.07 3.51
N PHE A 221 -23.22 -15.84 3.80
CA PHE A 221 -21.94 -15.76 3.10
C PHE A 221 -22.08 -16.10 1.61
N GLY A 222 -21.52 -15.25 0.76
CA GLY A 222 -21.64 -15.35 -0.70
C GLY A 222 -23.04 -15.01 -1.25
N ASN A 223 -23.98 -14.71 -0.36
CA ASN A 223 -25.31 -14.19 -0.68
C ASN A 223 -25.43 -12.75 -0.20
N THR A 224 -26.09 -12.50 0.93
CA THR A 224 -26.30 -11.14 1.46
C THR A 224 -25.01 -10.56 2.01
N LEU A 225 -24.16 -11.36 2.67
CA LEU A 225 -22.85 -10.95 3.13
C LEU A 225 -21.83 -11.23 2.01
N ALA A 226 -21.30 -10.18 1.42
CA ALA A 226 -20.42 -10.24 0.25
C ALA A 226 -18.95 -10.42 0.63
N GLY A 227 -18.50 -9.86 1.75
CA GLY A 227 -17.09 -9.91 2.13
C GLY A 227 -16.71 -9.00 3.29
N PHE A 228 -15.40 -8.86 3.44
CA PHE A 228 -14.75 -8.03 4.45
C PHE A 228 -13.93 -6.93 3.79
N PHE A 229 -13.86 -5.78 4.45
CA PHE A 229 -13.08 -4.62 4.05
C PHE A 229 -11.94 -4.40 5.05
N SER A 230 -10.70 -4.52 4.59
CA SER A 230 -9.49 -4.21 5.36
C SER A 230 -9.01 -2.80 5.06
N ASP A 231 -9.10 -1.95 6.07
CA ASP A 231 -8.79 -0.52 5.98
C ASP A 231 -7.37 -0.21 6.47
N GLU A 232 -6.52 0.24 5.57
CA GLU A 232 -5.15 0.74 5.79
C GLU A 232 -4.20 -0.08 6.70
N PRO A 233 -4.15 -1.43 6.62
CA PRO A 233 -3.16 -2.21 7.35
C PRO A 233 -1.75 -1.72 7.01
N ASN A 234 -0.87 -1.65 8.01
CA ASN A 234 0.48 -1.11 7.83
C ASN A 234 1.54 -1.77 8.70
N PHE A 235 2.80 -1.58 8.32
CA PHE A 235 3.95 -1.96 9.13
C PHE A 235 4.13 -1.09 10.39
N GLY A 236 3.68 0.17 10.36
CA GLY A 236 3.54 1.04 11.53
C GLY A 236 4.86 1.59 12.07
N ASN A 237 5.89 1.66 11.24
CA ASN A 237 7.25 1.93 11.73
C ASN A 237 7.41 3.38 12.20
N VAL A 238 8.17 3.56 13.29
CA VAL A 238 8.56 4.87 13.80
C VAL A 238 10.07 4.95 14.02
N PHE A 239 10.59 6.17 14.10
CA PHE A 239 11.98 6.38 14.49
C PHE A 239 12.20 5.92 15.93
N SER A 240 13.28 5.18 16.16
CA SER A 240 13.68 4.60 17.43
C SER A 240 15.06 5.14 17.80
N GLY A 241 15.16 5.82 18.95
CA GLY A 241 16.42 6.34 19.51
C GLY A 241 16.41 7.85 19.74
N ASP A 242 17.47 8.37 20.34
CA ASP A 242 17.59 9.79 20.73
C ASP A 242 17.98 10.72 19.56
N HIS A 243 18.31 10.15 18.40
CA HIS A 243 18.72 10.88 17.19
C HIS A 243 17.57 10.97 16.18
N THR A 244 16.43 11.51 16.61
CA THR A 244 15.27 11.69 15.72
C THR A 244 15.42 12.99 14.93
N ASN A 245 16.03 12.92 13.74
CA ASN A 245 15.65 13.87 12.71
C ASN A 245 14.27 13.45 12.22
N ASP A 246 13.27 14.30 12.38
CA ASP A 246 11.96 14.08 11.74
C ASP A 246 12.15 14.29 10.24
N PHE A 247 12.34 13.19 9.50
CA PHE A 247 12.46 13.22 8.04
C PHE A 247 11.09 13.42 7.36
N GLY A 248 9.99 13.38 8.10
CA GLY A 248 8.63 13.52 7.59
C GLY A 248 7.81 12.23 7.67
N PHE A 249 6.49 12.41 7.58
CA PHE A 249 5.50 11.35 7.82
C PHE A 249 5.55 10.23 6.77
N TYR A 250 5.55 10.58 5.48
CA TYR A 250 5.41 9.63 4.37
C TYR A 250 6.72 9.08 3.79
N ILE A 251 7.90 9.53 4.24
CA ILE A 251 9.19 9.15 3.65
C ILE A 251 9.81 7.88 4.25
N LYS A 252 9.17 7.29 5.27
CA LYS A 252 9.72 6.21 6.09
C LYS A 252 9.98 4.93 5.28
N THR A 253 11.23 4.76 4.85
CA THR A 253 11.74 3.61 4.10
C THR A 253 13.19 3.31 4.49
N VAL A 254 13.78 2.25 3.93
CA VAL A 254 15.21 1.94 4.09
C VAL A 254 16.10 3.11 3.65
N GLY A 255 17.29 3.23 4.25
CA GLY A 255 18.23 4.34 4.02
C GLY A 255 18.01 5.56 4.92
N LEU A 256 17.12 5.45 5.91
CA LEU A 256 16.91 6.46 6.95
C LEU A 256 17.50 6.00 8.29
N PRO A 257 18.44 6.73 8.89
CA PRO A 257 18.95 6.45 10.24
C PRO A 257 17.84 6.35 11.28
N ALA A 258 18.04 5.50 12.28
CA ALA A 258 17.14 5.31 13.41
C ALA A 258 15.70 4.85 13.07
N LEU A 259 15.34 4.61 11.80
CA LEU A 259 14.03 4.04 11.47
C LEU A 259 13.97 2.59 11.93
N ALA A 260 12.99 2.21 12.75
CA ALA A 260 12.75 0.80 13.03
C ALA A 260 12.20 0.10 11.78
N LEU A 261 12.69 -1.10 11.50
CA LEU A 261 12.41 -1.83 10.27
C LEU A 261 11.62 -3.13 10.58
N PRO A 262 10.62 -3.59 9.79
CA PRO A 262 9.79 -4.74 10.18
C PRO A 262 10.60 -6.03 10.26
N TRP A 263 10.34 -6.88 11.26
CA TRP A 263 11.20 -8.05 11.48
C TRP A 263 10.45 -9.36 11.66
N HIS A 264 10.92 -10.38 10.96
CA HIS A 264 10.62 -11.79 11.23
C HIS A 264 11.89 -12.63 11.03
N GLU A 265 12.01 -13.76 11.72
CA GLU A 265 13.20 -14.63 11.65
C GLU A 265 13.51 -15.13 10.22
N ASP A 266 12.49 -15.22 9.37
CA ASP A 266 12.64 -15.66 7.98
C ASP A 266 13.22 -14.58 7.06
N VAL A 267 13.22 -13.30 7.49
CA VAL A 267 13.78 -12.19 6.70
C VAL A 267 15.25 -12.46 6.38
N LEU A 268 16.07 -12.83 7.38
CA LEU A 268 17.48 -13.13 7.13
C LEU A 268 17.69 -14.32 6.19
N LYS A 269 16.85 -15.36 6.30
CA LYS A 269 16.95 -16.54 5.43
C LYS A 269 16.63 -16.19 3.97
N MET A 270 15.62 -15.36 3.77
CA MET A 270 15.26 -14.87 2.44
C MET A 270 16.34 -13.95 1.86
N MET A 271 16.88 -13.05 2.68
CA MET A 271 18.01 -12.21 2.28
C MET A 271 19.24 -13.03 1.92
N GLU A 272 19.62 -14.01 2.74
CA GLU A 272 20.77 -14.89 2.46
C GLU A 272 20.60 -15.64 1.13
N LYS A 273 19.38 -16.14 0.86
CA LYS A 273 19.07 -16.80 -0.41
C LYS A 273 19.19 -15.84 -1.61
N GLU A 274 18.73 -14.61 -1.48
CA GLU A 274 18.75 -13.62 -2.57
C GLU A 274 20.15 -13.04 -2.81
N LEU A 275 20.91 -12.79 -1.74
CA LEU A 275 22.25 -12.21 -1.81
C LEU A 275 23.33 -13.26 -2.12
N GLY A 276 23.11 -14.51 -1.75
CA GLY A 276 24.09 -15.61 -1.88
C GLY A 276 25.17 -15.61 -0.80
N TYR A 277 25.02 -14.80 0.26
CA TYR A 277 25.94 -14.70 1.38
C TYR A 277 25.19 -14.32 2.68
N ASN A 278 25.84 -14.51 3.83
CA ASN A 278 25.27 -14.14 5.13
C ASN A 278 24.99 -12.62 5.19
N PRO A 279 23.73 -12.17 5.31
CA PRO A 279 23.37 -10.76 5.29
C PRO A 279 23.79 -10.00 6.54
N LYS A 280 23.98 -10.70 7.68
CA LYS A 280 24.09 -10.04 8.99
C LYS A 280 25.17 -8.95 9.08
N PRO A 281 26.41 -9.16 8.58
CA PRO A 281 27.44 -8.13 8.62
C PRO A 281 27.14 -6.88 7.79
N TYR A 282 26.18 -6.95 6.87
CA TYR A 282 25.85 -5.85 5.96
C TYR A 282 24.56 -5.12 6.34
N LEU A 283 23.86 -5.53 7.40
CA LEU A 283 22.56 -4.96 7.79
C LEU A 283 22.61 -3.46 8.08
N ALA A 284 23.75 -2.90 8.52
CA ALA A 284 23.90 -1.44 8.70
C ALA A 284 23.57 -0.64 7.42
N SER A 285 23.71 -1.27 6.25
CA SER A 285 23.38 -0.64 4.97
C SER A 285 21.88 -0.40 4.77
N LEU A 286 21.01 -0.98 5.61
CA LEU A 286 19.58 -0.68 5.63
C LEU A 286 19.27 0.71 6.17
N TRP A 287 20.21 1.33 6.91
CA TRP A 287 20.07 2.68 7.45
C TRP A 287 21.07 3.66 6.83
N PHE A 288 22.29 3.21 6.53
CA PHE A 288 23.37 4.07 6.03
C PHE A 288 23.80 3.68 4.61
N PRO A 289 24.35 4.62 3.81
CA PRO A 289 25.04 4.25 2.58
C PRO A 289 26.26 3.38 2.90
N MET A 290 26.48 2.37 2.07
CA MET A 290 27.61 1.46 2.17
C MET A 290 28.07 1.14 0.75
N GLU A 291 29.35 1.36 0.49
CA GLU A 291 29.94 1.15 -0.83
C GLU A 291 29.66 -0.28 -1.33
N ASN A 292 29.19 -0.43 -2.57
CA ASN A 292 28.93 -1.70 -3.25
C ASN A 292 27.82 -2.61 -2.68
N PHE A 293 27.39 -2.42 -1.43
CA PHE A 293 26.46 -3.33 -0.75
C PHE A 293 25.05 -2.77 -0.58
N ALA A 294 24.91 -1.48 -0.23
CA ALA A 294 23.63 -0.92 0.20
C ALA A 294 22.46 -1.19 -0.76
N PRO A 295 22.58 -0.97 -2.08
CA PRO A 295 21.47 -1.20 -3.01
C PRO A 295 20.94 -2.65 -2.97
N LYS A 296 21.84 -3.64 -2.98
CA LYS A 296 21.45 -5.07 -3.02
C LYS A 296 20.87 -5.53 -1.69
N VAL A 297 21.46 -5.11 -0.57
CA VAL A 297 20.99 -5.48 0.77
C VAL A 297 19.62 -4.87 1.05
N ARG A 298 19.39 -3.60 0.67
CA ARG A 298 18.09 -2.93 0.78
C ARG A 298 17.03 -3.62 -0.07
N LEU A 299 17.35 -3.95 -1.32
CA LEU A 299 16.46 -4.71 -2.19
C LEU A 299 16.08 -6.06 -1.58
N ALA A 300 17.06 -6.86 -1.15
CA ALA A 300 16.83 -8.18 -0.57
C ALA A 300 15.96 -8.12 0.69
N TYR A 301 16.19 -7.11 1.54
CA TYR A 301 15.40 -6.86 2.72
C TYR A 301 13.96 -6.47 2.39
N MET A 302 13.76 -5.51 1.49
CA MET A 302 12.43 -5.05 1.07
C MET A 302 11.66 -6.16 0.36
N ASN A 303 12.31 -6.96 -0.48
CA ASN A 303 11.73 -8.15 -1.08
C ASN A 303 11.30 -9.17 -0.03
N ALA A 304 12.11 -9.41 1.01
CA ALA A 304 11.76 -10.34 2.08
C ALA A 304 10.50 -9.89 2.84
N VAL A 305 10.46 -8.66 3.35
CA VAL A 305 9.32 -8.18 4.16
C VAL A 305 8.03 -8.03 3.34
N THR A 306 8.12 -7.54 2.10
CA THR A 306 6.93 -7.36 1.24
C THR A 306 6.37 -8.69 0.73
N ARG A 307 7.21 -9.71 0.48
CA ARG A 307 6.74 -11.06 0.12
C ARG A 307 6.14 -11.81 1.31
N LEU A 308 6.71 -11.65 2.50
CA LEU A 308 6.11 -12.20 3.72
C LEU A 308 4.74 -11.59 4.02
N TRP A 309 4.60 -10.26 3.88
CA TRP A 309 3.29 -9.60 3.95
C TRP A 309 2.28 -10.20 2.97
N ARG A 310 2.69 -10.26 1.69
CA ARG A 310 1.86 -10.82 0.61
C ARG A 310 1.34 -12.21 0.97
N GLU A 311 2.23 -13.10 1.40
CA GLU A 311 1.89 -14.50 1.69
C GLU A 311 1.09 -14.66 2.99
N ARG A 312 1.54 -14.03 4.08
CA ARG A 312 1.08 -14.31 5.45
C ARG A 312 -0.03 -13.41 5.95
N PHE A 313 -0.25 -12.27 5.30
CA PHE A 313 -1.34 -11.37 5.61
C PHE A 313 -2.35 -11.32 4.46
N SER A 314 -1.94 -10.80 3.30
CA SER A 314 -2.84 -10.53 2.18
C SER A 314 -3.49 -11.82 1.65
N PHE A 315 -2.69 -12.79 1.20
CA PHE A 315 -3.23 -14.07 0.73
C PHE A 315 -3.86 -14.88 1.84
N LYS A 316 -3.41 -14.77 3.08
CA LYS A 316 -3.97 -15.52 4.19
C LYS A 316 -5.44 -15.16 4.45
N LEU A 317 -5.73 -13.86 4.59
CA LEU A 317 -7.10 -13.37 4.77
C LEU A 317 -7.95 -13.60 3.51
N GLY A 318 -7.41 -13.29 2.33
CA GLY A 318 -8.11 -13.52 1.07
C GLY A 318 -8.46 -14.99 0.81
N ASN A 319 -7.52 -15.91 1.07
CA ASN A 319 -7.76 -17.35 0.89
C ASN A 319 -8.82 -17.86 1.87
N TRP A 320 -8.80 -17.36 3.12
CA TRP A 320 -9.85 -17.67 4.08
C TRP A 320 -11.21 -17.19 3.56
N CYS A 321 -11.32 -15.94 3.11
CA CYS A 321 -12.58 -15.39 2.56
C CYS A 321 -13.10 -16.22 1.39
N ARG A 322 -12.25 -16.51 0.40
CA ARG A 322 -12.61 -17.31 -0.78
C ARG A 322 -13.03 -18.74 -0.41
N ALA A 323 -12.37 -19.37 0.57
CA ALA A 323 -12.75 -20.69 1.05
C ALA A 323 -14.16 -20.72 1.69
N HIS A 324 -14.64 -19.57 2.17
CA HIS A 324 -15.97 -19.40 2.75
C HIS A 324 -16.97 -18.72 1.79
N GLY A 325 -16.61 -18.56 0.51
CA GLY A 325 -17.50 -18.04 -0.53
C GLY A 325 -17.73 -16.53 -0.50
N VAL A 326 -16.88 -15.77 0.20
CA VAL A 326 -16.93 -14.31 0.30
C VAL A 326 -15.66 -13.68 -0.24
N LEU A 327 -15.68 -12.35 -0.42
CA LEU A 327 -14.58 -11.56 -0.97
C LEU A 327 -13.80 -10.85 0.15
N TYR A 328 -12.56 -10.50 -0.15
CA TYR A 328 -11.69 -9.68 0.68
C TYR A 328 -11.24 -8.46 -0.12
N ILE A 329 -11.57 -7.25 0.34
CA ILE A 329 -11.27 -5.98 -0.33
C ILE A 329 -10.69 -4.98 0.67
N GLY A 330 -10.25 -3.82 0.21
CA GLY A 330 -9.61 -2.82 1.03
C GLY A 330 -8.48 -2.10 0.27
N HIS A 331 -7.65 -1.38 1.01
CA HIS A 331 -6.46 -0.70 0.48
C HIS A 331 -5.40 -0.53 1.57
N ILE A 332 -4.22 0.00 1.24
CA ILE A 332 -3.20 0.40 2.22
C ILE A 332 -3.14 1.93 2.25
N ILE A 333 -2.27 2.55 3.03
CA ILE A 333 -2.01 3.99 2.79
C ILE A 333 -1.16 4.10 1.53
N GLU A 334 -1.65 4.79 0.51
CA GLU A 334 -0.88 5.05 -0.71
C GLU A 334 -0.25 6.44 -0.78
N ASP A 335 -0.83 7.40 -0.05
CA ASP A 335 -0.45 8.81 0.02
C ASP A 335 1.02 9.12 -0.21
N GLN A 336 1.30 10.14 -1.02
CA GLN A 336 2.64 10.72 -1.14
C GLN A 336 3.73 9.69 -1.52
N ASN A 337 3.37 8.76 -2.41
CA ASN A 337 4.22 7.63 -2.82
C ASN A 337 4.56 6.64 -1.68
N SER A 338 3.83 6.68 -0.55
CA SER A 338 4.08 5.80 0.60
C SER A 338 3.70 4.34 0.33
N HIS A 339 2.92 4.08 -0.72
CA HIS A 339 2.64 2.73 -1.23
C HIS A 339 3.90 1.91 -1.59
N ALA A 340 5.07 2.55 -1.71
CA ALA A 340 6.38 1.92 -1.92
C ALA A 340 7.28 1.90 -0.65
N ARG A 341 6.73 2.19 0.54
CA ARG A 341 7.48 2.49 1.77
C ARG A 341 6.91 1.79 3.02
N LEU A 342 7.70 1.74 4.10
CA LEU A 342 7.45 0.89 5.28
C LEU A 342 6.78 1.60 6.46
N GLY A 343 6.60 2.92 6.43
CA GLY A 343 6.03 3.65 7.56
C GLY A 343 4.57 3.26 7.81
N HIS A 344 3.69 3.91 7.06
CA HIS A 344 2.25 3.78 7.20
C HIS A 344 1.63 2.86 6.14
N SER A 345 2.44 2.15 5.37
CA SER A 345 1.99 1.33 4.25
C SER A 345 2.62 -0.07 4.28
N GLY A 346 2.32 -0.88 3.27
CA GLY A 346 2.77 -2.27 3.10
C GLY A 346 4.11 -2.44 2.38
N GLY A 347 4.84 -1.36 2.07
CA GLY A 347 6.14 -1.40 1.41
C GLY A 347 6.09 -1.58 -0.10
N HIS A 348 5.11 -2.32 -0.64
CA HIS A 348 4.92 -2.49 -2.08
C HIS A 348 3.44 -2.70 -2.40
N TYR A 349 2.80 -1.76 -3.10
CA TYR A 349 1.36 -1.74 -3.40
C TYR A 349 0.82 -3.08 -3.92
N PHE A 350 1.33 -3.54 -5.06
CA PHE A 350 0.79 -4.73 -5.73
C PHE A 350 0.92 -5.99 -4.86
N ARG A 351 2.09 -6.25 -4.26
CA ARG A 351 2.30 -7.35 -3.32
C ARG A 351 1.39 -7.27 -2.09
N SER A 352 1.10 -6.07 -1.61
CA SER A 352 0.27 -5.86 -0.42
C SER A 352 -1.19 -6.21 -0.64
N LEU A 353 -1.70 -5.98 -1.85
CA LEU A 353 -3.11 -6.17 -2.21
C LEU A 353 -3.37 -7.42 -3.08
N GLU A 354 -2.36 -8.14 -3.56
CA GLU A 354 -2.53 -9.31 -4.47
C GLU A 354 -3.44 -10.42 -3.88
N GLY A 355 -3.52 -10.53 -2.56
CA GLY A 355 -4.43 -11.48 -1.91
C GLY A 355 -5.91 -11.08 -1.93
N GLN A 356 -6.21 -9.83 -2.28
CA GLN A 356 -7.56 -9.24 -2.30
C GLN A 356 -8.29 -9.50 -3.63
N ASP A 357 -9.57 -9.13 -3.67
CA ASP A 357 -10.48 -9.34 -4.79
C ASP A 357 -10.79 -8.04 -5.56
N MET A 358 -10.19 -6.91 -5.19
CA MET A 358 -10.21 -5.62 -5.91
C MET A 358 -8.87 -4.89 -5.69
N GLY A 359 -8.42 -4.09 -6.66
CA GLY A 359 -7.34 -3.13 -6.43
C GLY A 359 -7.94 -1.89 -5.77
N GLY A 360 -7.53 -1.58 -4.54
CA GLY A 360 -8.13 -0.48 -3.76
C GLY A 360 -7.18 0.70 -3.53
N VAL A 361 -7.76 1.89 -3.42
CA VAL A 361 -7.12 3.15 -3.00
C VAL A 361 -8.17 4.03 -2.30
N ASP A 362 -7.78 5.20 -1.80
CA ASP A 362 -8.68 6.22 -1.27
C ASP A 362 -8.40 7.62 -1.82
N ILE A 363 -9.45 8.43 -2.03
CA ILE A 363 -9.38 9.88 -2.28
C ILE A 363 -10.25 10.59 -1.25
N VAL A 364 -9.58 11.03 -0.19
CA VAL A 364 -10.14 11.66 1.01
C VAL A 364 -9.35 12.93 1.35
N LEU A 365 -9.71 13.63 2.43
CA LEU A 365 -8.91 14.71 3.03
C LEU A 365 -8.56 15.89 2.10
N HIS A 366 -9.33 16.10 1.03
CA HIS A 366 -9.01 17.04 -0.06
C HIS A 366 -7.72 16.73 -0.84
N GLN A 367 -7.26 15.47 -0.90
CA GLN A 367 -6.09 15.07 -1.68
C GLN A 367 -6.20 15.46 -3.16
N VAL A 368 -7.42 15.43 -3.71
CA VAL A 368 -7.71 15.95 -5.06
C VAL A 368 -8.69 17.11 -4.96
N ILE A 369 -8.28 18.27 -5.46
CA ILE A 369 -9.11 19.47 -5.59
C ILE A 369 -9.15 19.87 -7.07
N PRO A 370 -10.35 20.05 -7.67
CA PRO A 370 -10.46 20.51 -9.06
C PRO A 370 -9.70 21.82 -9.30
N GLY A 371 -8.76 21.82 -10.25
CA GLY A 371 -7.95 22.98 -10.62
C GLY A 371 -6.67 23.17 -9.79
N MET A 372 -6.29 22.20 -8.94
CA MET A 372 -5.03 22.20 -8.19
C MET A 372 -4.09 21.04 -8.58
N GLU A 373 -4.25 20.48 -9.78
CA GLU A 373 -3.54 19.28 -10.24
C GLU A 373 -2.00 19.42 -10.31
N SER A 374 -1.51 20.64 -10.48
CA SER A 374 -0.09 20.95 -10.65
C SER A 374 0.44 21.95 -9.60
N VAL A 375 -0.33 22.17 -8.53
CA VAL A 375 0.01 23.13 -7.48
C VAL A 375 0.08 22.41 -6.15
N ASP A 376 1.18 22.61 -5.42
CA ASP A 376 1.28 22.14 -4.03
C ASP A 376 0.19 22.84 -3.20
N HIS A 377 -0.64 22.05 -2.52
CA HIS A 377 -1.69 22.58 -1.66
C HIS A 377 -1.69 21.90 -0.29
N THR A 378 -2.28 22.59 0.69
CA THR A 378 -2.34 22.17 2.08
C THR A 378 -3.64 21.40 2.34
N ALA A 379 -3.77 20.24 1.70
CA ALA A 379 -4.83 19.29 2.06
C ALA A 379 -4.74 18.92 3.55
N SER A 380 -5.83 18.43 4.13
CA SER A 380 -5.82 17.97 5.53
C SER A 380 -5.16 16.60 5.70
N SER A 381 -4.36 16.17 4.72
CA SER A 381 -3.56 14.96 4.76
C SER A 381 -2.51 15.01 5.86
N ALA A 382 -2.08 13.84 6.33
CA ALA A 382 -1.01 13.77 7.31
C ALA A 382 0.26 14.46 6.77
N GLY A 383 1.02 15.16 7.61
CA GLY A 383 2.22 15.89 7.17
C GLY A 383 1.97 17.26 6.51
N ASN A 384 0.72 17.73 6.36
CA ASN A 384 0.35 19.08 5.88
C ASN A 384 0.80 19.44 4.44
N GLU A 385 1.17 18.46 3.63
CA GLU A 385 1.55 18.67 2.22
C GLU A 385 0.82 17.67 1.32
N CYS A 386 0.43 18.12 0.12
CA CYS A 386 -0.27 17.33 -0.89
C CYS A 386 0.45 17.42 -2.24
N ASN A 387 0.95 16.29 -2.75
CA ASN A 387 1.58 16.18 -4.06
C ASN A 387 0.47 16.01 -5.11
N GLY A 388 0.05 17.12 -5.71
CA GLY A 388 -0.99 17.14 -6.73
C GLY A 388 -0.68 16.18 -7.89
N ILE A 389 0.59 15.97 -8.25
CA ILE A 389 0.96 15.08 -9.35
C ILE A 389 0.65 13.62 -8.98
N PHE A 390 1.05 13.17 -7.78
CA PHE A 390 0.77 11.81 -7.33
C PHE A 390 -0.74 11.51 -7.35
N TYR A 391 -1.54 12.35 -6.69
CA TYR A 391 -2.97 12.11 -6.54
C TYR A 391 -3.74 12.22 -7.87
N ASN A 392 -3.30 13.08 -8.79
CA ASN A 392 -3.98 13.27 -10.07
C ASN A 392 -3.60 12.26 -11.15
N TYR A 393 -2.40 11.68 -11.10
CA TYR A 393 -1.86 10.88 -12.20
C TYR A 393 -1.49 9.44 -11.80
N VAL A 394 -1.25 9.14 -10.52
CA VAL A 394 -0.77 7.81 -10.10
C VAL A 394 -1.78 7.06 -9.27
N LEU A 395 -2.36 7.70 -8.25
CA LEU A 395 -3.13 7.01 -7.22
C LEU A 395 -4.24 6.11 -7.79
N ALA A 396 -5.21 6.68 -8.53
CA ALA A 396 -6.29 5.89 -9.14
C ALA A 396 -5.77 4.84 -10.14
N LYS A 397 -4.65 5.13 -10.82
CA LYS A 397 -4.01 4.18 -11.75
C LYS A 397 -3.35 3.01 -11.02
N LEU A 398 -2.96 3.11 -9.74
CA LEU A 398 -2.52 1.96 -8.96
C LEU A 398 -3.63 0.91 -8.86
N ALA A 399 -4.82 1.32 -8.41
CA ALA A 399 -6.00 0.46 -8.33
C ALA A 399 -6.42 -0.11 -9.68
N ALA A 400 -6.53 0.74 -10.71
CA ALA A 400 -6.91 0.31 -12.05
C ALA A 400 -5.91 -0.70 -12.64
N SER A 401 -4.61 -0.43 -12.54
CA SER A 401 -3.57 -1.33 -13.04
C SER A 401 -3.63 -2.67 -12.33
N LEU A 402 -3.73 -2.69 -11.01
CA LEU A 402 -3.79 -3.95 -10.27
C LEU A 402 -5.09 -4.74 -10.57
N GLY A 403 -6.24 -4.05 -10.66
CA GLY A 403 -7.52 -4.66 -10.97
C GLY A 403 -7.56 -5.35 -12.35
N GLU A 404 -6.93 -4.74 -13.35
CA GLU A 404 -6.84 -5.27 -14.72
C GLU A 404 -5.74 -6.32 -14.88
N LEU A 405 -4.57 -6.09 -14.28
CA LEU A 405 -3.43 -7.00 -14.38
C LEU A 405 -3.64 -8.28 -13.57
N ASP A 406 -4.43 -8.27 -12.48
CA ASP A 406 -4.70 -9.47 -11.69
C ASP A 406 -6.03 -10.16 -12.10
N PRO A 407 -5.97 -11.39 -12.65
CA PRO A 407 -7.18 -12.11 -13.08
C PRO A 407 -8.12 -12.47 -11.92
N GLN A 408 -7.65 -12.51 -10.66
CA GLN A 408 -8.51 -12.72 -9.48
C GLN A 408 -9.45 -11.54 -9.27
N MET A 409 -8.98 -10.33 -9.56
CA MET A 409 -9.72 -9.09 -9.35
C MET A 409 -10.75 -8.83 -10.44
N LYS A 410 -10.61 -9.46 -11.62
CA LYS A 410 -11.60 -9.39 -12.72
C LYS A 410 -11.90 -7.95 -13.14
N GLY A 411 -10.86 -7.13 -13.28
CA GLY A 411 -10.98 -5.71 -13.64
C GLY A 411 -11.55 -4.82 -12.53
N ARG A 412 -11.73 -5.32 -11.29
CA ARG A 412 -12.31 -4.51 -10.22
C ARG A 412 -11.27 -3.59 -9.59
N ALA A 413 -11.51 -2.29 -9.70
CA ALA A 413 -10.73 -1.24 -9.10
C ALA A 413 -11.63 -0.36 -8.23
N MET A 414 -11.29 -0.24 -6.95
CA MET A 414 -12.09 0.36 -5.90
C MET A 414 -11.45 1.66 -5.40
N CYS A 415 -12.27 2.66 -5.09
CA CYS A 415 -11.85 3.87 -4.39
C CYS A 415 -12.79 4.22 -3.23
N GLU A 416 -12.24 4.37 -2.02
CA GLU A 416 -12.90 5.15 -0.96
C GLU A 416 -12.89 6.63 -1.33
N VAL A 417 -14.04 7.31 -1.21
CA VAL A 417 -14.17 8.67 -1.73
C VAL A 417 -15.07 9.56 -0.88
N PHE A 418 -14.81 10.86 -0.94
CA PHE A 418 -15.51 11.97 -0.25
C PHE A 418 -15.15 12.15 1.22
N GLY A 419 -14.54 11.16 1.87
CA GLY A 419 -14.19 11.20 3.29
C GLY A 419 -13.38 12.44 3.67
N ALA A 420 -13.76 13.10 4.76
CA ALA A 420 -13.05 14.25 5.30
C ALA A 420 -12.87 15.48 4.36
N TYR A 421 -13.69 15.61 3.31
CA TYR A 421 -13.79 16.85 2.51
C TYR A 421 -14.60 17.96 3.22
N GLY A 422 -15.25 17.65 4.34
CA GLY A 422 -16.00 18.63 5.13
C GLY A 422 -17.45 18.85 4.68
N TRP A 423 -18.23 19.54 5.51
CA TRP A 423 -19.65 19.83 5.26
C TRP A 423 -19.91 20.76 4.07
N ALA A 424 -18.88 21.45 3.59
CA ALA A 424 -18.98 22.32 2.42
C ALA A 424 -18.85 21.54 1.10
N GLU A 425 -18.48 20.27 1.15
CA GLU A 425 -18.33 19.42 -0.03
C GLU A 425 -19.66 19.33 -0.78
N SER A 426 -19.63 19.67 -2.07
CA SER A 426 -20.85 19.83 -2.87
C SER A 426 -21.08 18.64 -3.78
N VAL A 427 -22.35 18.31 -4.07
CA VAL A 427 -22.68 17.24 -5.04
C VAL A 427 -22.03 17.46 -6.41
N THR A 428 -21.76 18.71 -6.80
CA THR A 428 -21.05 19.04 -8.04
C THR A 428 -19.58 18.60 -7.99
N VAL A 429 -18.90 18.80 -6.85
CA VAL A 429 -17.52 18.34 -6.66
C VAL A 429 -17.51 16.81 -6.52
N MET A 430 -18.48 16.22 -5.82
CA MET A 430 -18.65 14.76 -5.78
C MET A 430 -18.81 14.14 -7.18
N LYS A 431 -19.62 14.75 -8.07
CA LYS A 431 -19.73 14.32 -9.48
C LYS A 431 -18.41 14.42 -10.22
N TRP A 432 -17.69 15.53 -10.02
CA TRP A 432 -16.38 15.72 -10.64
C TRP A 432 -15.38 14.66 -10.18
N LEU A 433 -15.33 14.34 -8.87
CA LEU A 433 -14.46 13.32 -8.31
C LEU A 433 -14.79 11.92 -8.85
N THR A 434 -16.07 11.57 -8.96
CA THR A 434 -16.47 10.27 -9.51
C THR A 434 -16.13 10.16 -11.00
N ASP A 435 -16.28 11.23 -11.78
CA ASP A 435 -15.87 11.24 -13.20
C ASP A 435 -14.35 11.15 -13.33
N PHE A 436 -13.63 11.89 -12.48
CA PHE A 436 -12.17 11.87 -12.40
C PHE A 436 -11.64 10.45 -12.15
N LEU A 437 -12.29 9.71 -11.26
CA LEU A 437 -11.97 8.32 -10.92
C LEU A 437 -12.35 7.35 -12.05
N LEU A 438 -13.56 7.46 -12.61
CA LEU A 438 -14.05 6.61 -13.70
C LEU A 438 -13.13 6.65 -14.92
N VAL A 439 -12.74 7.86 -15.34
CA VAL A 439 -11.85 8.04 -16.51
C VAL A 439 -10.48 7.40 -16.29
N ARG A 440 -10.06 7.21 -15.04
CA ARG A 440 -8.79 6.56 -14.67
C ARG A 440 -8.93 5.06 -14.41
N GLY A 441 -10.10 4.47 -14.66
CA GLY A 441 -10.33 3.03 -14.55
C GLY A 441 -10.90 2.56 -13.21
N VAL A 442 -11.11 3.44 -12.23
CA VAL A 442 -11.83 3.06 -10.99
C VAL A 442 -13.29 2.80 -11.31
N ASN A 443 -13.81 1.67 -10.84
CA ASN A 443 -15.15 1.18 -11.18
C ASN A 443 -15.92 0.59 -9.99
N HIS A 444 -15.41 0.72 -8.77
CA HIS A 444 -16.13 0.43 -7.53
C HIS A 444 -15.90 1.59 -6.55
N PHE A 445 -16.97 2.05 -5.89
CA PHE A 445 -16.92 3.26 -5.07
C PHE A 445 -17.39 3.00 -3.65
N VAL A 446 -16.65 3.52 -2.68
CA VAL A 446 -16.98 3.48 -1.25
C VAL A 446 -17.17 4.92 -0.77
N PRO A 447 -18.36 5.52 -0.92
CA PRO A 447 -18.64 6.84 -0.37
C PRO A 447 -18.52 6.85 1.16
N HIS A 448 -17.68 7.72 1.68
CA HIS A 448 -17.52 7.97 3.11
C HIS A 448 -18.29 9.25 3.51
N ALA A 449 -19.37 9.21 4.30
CA ALA A 449 -20.06 8.03 4.85
C ALA A 449 -21.52 8.33 5.24
N PHE A 450 -22.34 7.31 5.51
CA PHE A 450 -23.61 7.46 6.23
C PHE A 450 -23.37 7.36 7.75
N SER A 451 -23.76 8.40 8.50
CA SER A 451 -23.70 8.44 9.96
C SER A 451 -25.10 8.43 10.57
N PRO A 452 -25.38 7.62 11.61
CA PRO A 452 -26.67 7.60 12.28
C PRO A 452 -26.88 8.77 13.25
N VAL A 453 -25.88 9.65 13.40
CA VAL A 453 -25.88 10.82 14.29
C VAL A 453 -25.54 12.08 13.51
N TYR A 454 -26.28 13.16 13.79
CA TYR A 454 -26.00 14.51 13.31
C TYR A 454 -26.07 15.57 14.44
N PRO A 455 -25.15 16.57 14.47
CA PRO A 455 -23.92 16.63 13.68
C PRO A 455 -22.91 15.61 14.22
N ASN A 456 -22.16 15.00 13.33
CA ASN A 456 -21.02 14.18 13.69
C ASN A 456 -19.74 14.87 13.15
N PRO A 457 -18.76 15.18 14.00
CA PRO A 457 -17.56 15.89 13.58
C PRO A 457 -16.51 14.98 12.93
N ASP A 458 -16.66 13.66 13.04
CA ASP A 458 -15.73 12.69 12.49
C ASP A 458 -15.85 12.65 10.96
N CYS A 459 -14.76 12.99 10.25
CA CYS A 459 -14.59 12.92 8.80
C CYS A 459 -15.82 13.25 7.90
N PRO A 460 -16.51 14.41 8.06
CA PRO A 460 -17.63 14.81 7.18
C PRO A 460 -17.18 14.95 5.71
N PRO A 461 -18.10 14.88 4.72
CA PRO A 461 -19.56 14.96 4.84
C PRO A 461 -20.22 13.64 5.26
N HIS A 462 -21.37 13.75 5.94
CA HIS A 462 -22.27 12.60 6.16
C HIS A 462 -23.53 12.74 5.32
N PHE A 463 -23.88 11.68 4.59
CA PHE A 463 -25.02 11.71 3.66
C PHE A 463 -26.36 11.56 4.41
N GLY A 464 -27.38 12.28 3.95
CA GLY A 464 -28.73 12.26 4.55
C GLY A 464 -28.82 13.09 5.83
N ALA A 465 -27.90 12.87 6.77
CA ALA A 465 -27.70 13.67 7.99
C ALA A 465 -29.01 13.88 8.80
N GLU A 466 -29.81 12.82 8.96
CA GLU A 466 -31.16 12.88 9.59
C GLU A 466 -32.07 13.95 8.94
N GLY A 467 -31.95 14.16 7.63
CA GLY A 467 -32.70 15.15 6.86
C GLY A 467 -32.12 16.57 6.88
N HIS A 468 -30.94 16.78 7.48
CA HIS A 468 -30.28 18.09 7.56
C HIS A 468 -29.31 18.36 6.42
N ASP A 469 -29.03 17.38 5.54
CA ASP A 469 -28.23 17.59 4.34
C ASP A 469 -29.10 18.13 3.19
N PRO A 470 -29.01 19.43 2.85
CA PRO A 470 -29.83 20.02 1.78
C PRO A 470 -29.45 19.49 0.39
N GLN A 471 -28.33 18.77 0.27
CA GLN A 471 -27.83 18.25 -0.99
C GLN A 471 -28.23 16.79 -1.23
N PHE A 472 -28.89 16.13 -0.27
CA PHE A 472 -29.14 14.70 -0.31
C PHE A 472 -29.94 14.25 -1.54
N ASP A 473 -30.90 15.05 -2.02
CA ASP A 473 -31.60 14.78 -3.27
C ASP A 473 -30.66 14.74 -4.48
N GLY A 474 -29.70 15.67 -4.54
CA GLY A 474 -28.65 15.68 -5.56
C GLY A 474 -27.74 14.45 -5.45
N PHE A 475 -27.33 14.09 -4.23
CA PHE A 475 -26.53 12.89 -3.98
C PHE A 475 -27.25 11.62 -4.44
N ARG A 476 -28.55 11.50 -4.18
CA ARG A 476 -29.39 10.38 -4.66
C ARG A 476 -29.43 10.28 -6.17
N HIS A 477 -29.46 11.41 -6.88
CA HIS A 477 -29.38 11.43 -8.34
C HIS A 477 -27.99 11.04 -8.84
N LEU A 478 -26.94 11.53 -8.18
CA LEU A 478 -25.56 11.22 -8.48
C LEU A 478 -25.28 9.71 -8.37
N MET A 479 -25.61 9.07 -7.24
CA MET A 479 -25.35 7.64 -7.03
C MET A 479 -26.05 6.75 -8.08
N ARG A 480 -27.29 7.11 -8.49
CA ARG A 480 -28.00 6.41 -9.58
C ARG A 480 -27.34 6.60 -10.93
N ALA A 481 -26.81 7.78 -11.21
CA ALA A 481 -26.10 8.07 -12.45
C ALA A 481 -24.78 7.27 -12.48
N LEU A 482 -24.02 7.34 -11.39
CA LEU A 482 -22.76 6.62 -11.21
C LEU A 482 -22.93 5.11 -11.44
N ASN A 483 -23.90 4.45 -10.79
CA ASN A 483 -24.16 3.02 -11.02
C ASN A 483 -24.44 2.69 -12.51
N LYS A 484 -25.14 3.56 -13.25
CA LYS A 484 -25.40 3.36 -14.68
C LYS A 484 -24.14 3.59 -15.52
N GLU A 485 -23.39 4.65 -15.25
CA GLU A 485 -22.15 4.99 -15.94
C GLU A 485 -21.13 3.87 -15.75
N THR A 486 -20.93 3.41 -14.51
CA THR A 486 -20.06 2.29 -14.19
C THR A 486 -20.54 0.99 -14.83
N HIS A 487 -21.85 0.68 -14.82
CA HIS A 487 -22.37 -0.52 -15.49
C HIS A 487 -22.07 -0.55 -16.99
N LEU A 488 -22.11 0.61 -17.66
CA LEU A 488 -21.80 0.69 -19.08
C LEU A 488 -20.33 0.42 -19.38
N LEU A 489 -19.44 0.89 -18.51
CA LEU A 489 -17.98 0.83 -18.71
C LEU A 489 -17.38 -0.50 -18.21
N PHE A 490 -17.90 -1.03 -17.11
CA PHE A 490 -17.36 -2.22 -16.46
C PHE A 490 -17.54 -3.48 -17.32
N GLY A 491 -16.48 -4.29 -17.42
CA GLY A 491 -16.44 -5.47 -18.28
C GLY A 491 -16.21 -5.16 -19.77
N GLY A 492 -15.96 -3.90 -20.12
CA GLY A 492 -15.38 -3.53 -21.41
C GLY A 492 -13.92 -3.98 -21.54
N THR A 493 -13.30 -3.66 -22.68
CA THR A 493 -11.86 -3.88 -22.88
C THR A 493 -11.10 -2.65 -22.43
N HIS A 494 -10.23 -2.80 -21.42
CA HIS A 494 -9.27 -1.76 -21.04
C HIS A 494 -8.19 -1.62 -22.12
N ILE A 495 -7.92 -0.38 -22.54
CA ILE A 495 -6.95 -0.06 -23.59
C ILE A 495 -5.91 0.88 -23.01
N ALA A 496 -4.69 0.39 -22.87
CA ALA A 496 -3.54 1.16 -22.38
C ALA A 496 -2.45 1.24 -23.46
N ASP A 497 -1.91 2.42 -23.70
CA ASP A 497 -0.91 2.65 -24.74
C ASP A 497 0.46 2.12 -24.32
N ALA A 498 0.82 2.31 -23.04
CA ALA A 498 2.11 1.92 -22.49
C ALA A 498 2.02 1.29 -21.09
N ALA A 499 3.03 0.48 -20.76
CA ALA A 499 3.29 0.07 -19.39
C ALA A 499 4.36 1.00 -18.80
N ILE A 500 4.13 1.58 -17.62
CA ILE A 500 5.15 2.28 -16.84
C ILE A 500 5.64 1.36 -15.72
N LEU A 501 6.95 1.15 -15.63
CA LEU A 501 7.53 0.36 -14.56
C LEU A 501 7.26 1.00 -13.18
N TYR A 502 6.73 0.21 -12.26
CA TYR A 502 6.55 0.59 -10.86
C TYR A 502 7.90 0.91 -10.20
N HIS A 503 7.98 2.03 -9.47
CA HIS A 503 9.27 2.59 -9.03
C HIS A 503 9.84 2.03 -7.71
N ALA A 504 9.14 1.13 -7.00
CA ALA A 504 9.51 0.77 -5.63
C ALA A 504 10.95 0.22 -5.52
N GLU A 505 11.32 -0.77 -6.34
CA GLU A 505 12.68 -1.31 -6.34
C GLU A 505 13.73 -0.26 -6.74
N ALA A 506 13.39 0.67 -7.63
CA ALA A 506 14.27 1.78 -7.98
C ALA A 506 14.49 2.71 -6.79
N GLU A 507 13.45 3.04 -6.01
CA GLU A 507 13.59 3.83 -4.79
C GLU A 507 14.46 3.10 -3.75
N TRP A 508 14.16 1.84 -3.43
CA TRP A 508 14.86 1.09 -2.37
C TRP A 508 16.36 0.93 -2.63
N MET A 509 16.73 0.74 -3.90
CA MET A 509 18.13 0.59 -4.31
C MET A 509 18.90 1.91 -4.37
N ASN A 510 18.22 3.03 -4.63
CA ASN A 510 18.86 4.29 -5.04
C ASN A 510 18.54 5.49 -4.14
N CYS A 511 17.84 5.29 -3.01
CA CYS A 511 17.66 6.32 -1.99
C CYS A 511 18.98 6.60 -1.25
N ASP A 512 19.28 7.88 -1.01
CA ASP A 512 20.38 8.35 -0.18
C ASP A 512 19.95 9.66 0.48
N PHE A 513 19.12 9.52 1.51
CA PHE A 513 18.56 10.65 2.25
C PHE A 513 19.61 11.38 3.08
N ILE A 514 20.66 10.67 3.51
CA ILE A 514 21.74 11.24 4.34
C ILE A 514 22.56 12.24 3.53
N ASN A 515 22.94 11.87 2.30
CA ASN A 515 23.73 12.76 1.44
C ASN A 515 22.85 13.64 0.53
N HIS A 516 21.52 13.52 0.61
CA HIS A 516 20.56 14.15 -0.30
C HIS A 516 20.84 13.83 -1.79
N ARG A 517 21.13 12.56 -2.09
CA ARG A 517 21.51 12.07 -3.43
C ARG A 517 20.61 10.94 -3.91
N ASN A 518 19.30 11.10 -3.83
CA ASN A 518 18.35 10.16 -4.44
C ASN A 518 18.58 10.10 -5.96
N ARG A 519 18.81 8.90 -6.51
CA ARG A 519 19.10 8.69 -7.95
C ARG A 519 18.06 7.83 -8.63
N TYR A 520 16.80 8.23 -8.51
CA TYR A 520 15.66 7.59 -9.15
C TYR A 520 14.58 8.63 -9.47
N MET A 521 13.67 8.25 -10.36
CA MET A 521 12.50 9.00 -10.78
C MET A 521 11.25 8.26 -10.33
N LEU A 522 10.30 8.99 -9.74
CA LEU A 522 9.01 8.45 -9.37
C LEU A 522 8.14 8.19 -10.61
N THR A 523 7.26 7.18 -10.52
CA THR A 523 6.31 6.81 -11.59
C THR A 523 5.44 7.99 -12.04
N GLU A 524 5.19 8.94 -11.16
CA GLU A 524 4.35 10.12 -11.41
C GLU A 524 4.89 11.04 -12.52
N ALA A 525 6.21 11.07 -12.73
CA ALA A 525 6.83 11.93 -13.73
C ALA A 525 6.45 11.52 -15.18
N PRO A 526 6.71 10.29 -15.64
CA PRO A 526 6.24 9.85 -16.95
C PRO A 526 4.70 9.74 -17.00
N ALA A 527 4.04 9.32 -15.92
CA ALA A 527 2.58 9.24 -15.87
C ALA A 527 1.91 10.58 -16.22
N LYS A 528 2.37 11.68 -15.62
CA LYS A 528 1.87 13.03 -15.93
C LYS A 528 2.06 13.38 -17.40
N VAL A 529 3.25 13.12 -17.94
CA VAL A 529 3.57 13.44 -19.33
C VAL A 529 2.62 12.71 -20.27
N LEU A 530 2.46 11.39 -20.12
CA LEU A 530 1.54 10.61 -20.95
C LEU A 530 0.09 11.09 -20.83
N TYR A 531 -0.39 11.25 -19.60
CA TYR A 531 -1.79 11.58 -19.33
C TYR A 531 -2.18 12.95 -19.88
N ASP A 532 -1.31 13.97 -19.74
CA ASP A 532 -1.57 15.32 -20.26
C ASP A 532 -1.70 15.37 -21.79
N ASP A 533 -1.20 14.34 -22.49
CA ASP A 533 -1.33 14.18 -23.94
C ASP A 533 -2.27 13.04 -24.34
N GLN A 534 -3.17 12.63 -23.43
CA GLN A 534 -4.20 11.62 -23.66
C GLN A 534 -3.66 10.25 -24.09
N LEU A 535 -2.47 9.88 -23.62
CA LEU A 535 -1.93 8.53 -23.73
C LEU A 535 -2.18 7.82 -22.40
N ASP A 536 -3.00 6.77 -22.41
CA ASP A 536 -3.27 5.98 -21.21
C ASP A 536 -2.15 4.97 -20.96
N PHE A 537 -2.00 4.56 -19.72
CA PHE A 537 -0.93 3.65 -19.31
C PHE A 537 -1.36 2.80 -18.14
N ASP A 538 -0.73 1.66 -17.91
CA ASP A 538 -0.82 0.99 -16.61
C ASP A 538 0.54 0.93 -15.93
N ILE A 539 0.52 0.90 -14.61
CA ILE A 539 1.68 0.76 -13.76
C ILE A 539 1.94 -0.74 -13.58
N VAL A 540 3.10 -1.20 -14.04
CA VAL A 540 3.44 -2.63 -14.04
C VAL A 540 4.62 -2.89 -13.10
N PRO A 541 4.46 -3.70 -12.04
CA PRO A 541 5.57 -4.13 -11.19
C PRO A 541 6.42 -5.21 -11.88
N ILE A 542 7.68 -5.35 -11.45
CA ILE A 542 8.59 -6.37 -11.99
C ILE A 542 7.97 -7.77 -11.89
N ASP A 543 7.27 -8.07 -10.79
CA ASP A 543 6.59 -9.35 -10.54
C ASP A 543 5.60 -9.75 -11.65
N TYR A 544 5.02 -8.78 -12.37
CA TYR A 544 4.06 -9.03 -13.45
C TYR A 544 4.73 -9.09 -14.83
N LEU A 545 5.93 -8.50 -14.99
CA LEU A 545 6.74 -8.67 -16.21
C LEU A 545 7.15 -10.14 -16.44
N GLU A 546 7.28 -10.92 -15.36
CA GLU A 546 7.52 -12.36 -15.46
C GLU A 546 6.39 -13.12 -16.16
N LYS A 547 5.15 -12.61 -16.06
CA LYS A 547 3.93 -13.19 -16.67
C LYS A 547 3.68 -12.65 -18.08
N ALA A 548 4.45 -11.66 -18.53
CA ALA A 548 4.23 -10.98 -19.80
C ALA A 548 4.66 -11.82 -21.00
N THR A 549 3.89 -11.76 -22.09
CA THR A 549 4.26 -12.29 -23.41
C THR A 549 4.38 -11.15 -24.42
N VAL A 550 5.01 -11.38 -25.58
CA VAL A 550 4.97 -10.43 -26.69
C VAL A 550 4.16 -11.01 -27.85
N GLU A 551 3.15 -10.25 -28.29
CA GLU A 551 2.29 -10.58 -29.42
C GLU A 551 2.23 -9.37 -30.35
N ASN A 552 2.62 -9.56 -31.62
CA ASN A 552 2.67 -8.48 -32.62
C ASN A 552 3.43 -7.22 -32.14
N GLU A 553 4.62 -7.43 -31.55
CA GLU A 553 5.48 -6.35 -30.99
C GLU A 553 4.86 -5.59 -29.79
N ARG A 554 3.76 -6.09 -29.22
CA ARG A 554 3.12 -5.55 -28.02
C ARG A 554 3.27 -6.49 -26.84
N MET A 555 3.49 -5.94 -25.66
CA MET A 555 3.51 -6.71 -24.42
C MET A 555 2.09 -7.04 -24.00
N VAL A 556 1.80 -8.28 -23.64
CA VAL A 556 0.49 -8.72 -23.13
C VAL A 556 0.65 -9.28 -21.73
N ILE A 557 -0.12 -8.77 -20.77
CA ILE A 557 -0.20 -9.29 -19.40
C ILE A 557 -1.68 -9.51 -19.09
N ASN A 558 -2.07 -10.78 -18.91
CA ASN A 558 -3.43 -11.18 -18.53
C ASN A 558 -4.54 -10.57 -19.42
N GLY A 559 -4.25 -10.34 -20.70
CA GLY A 559 -5.19 -9.80 -21.68
C GLY A 559 -5.06 -8.30 -21.93
N VAL A 560 -4.34 -7.57 -21.08
CA VAL A 560 -4.03 -6.14 -21.29
C VAL A 560 -2.80 -6.02 -22.19
N SER A 561 -2.86 -5.16 -23.22
CA SER A 561 -1.82 -5.05 -24.26
C SER A 561 -1.19 -3.66 -24.30
N PHE A 562 0.14 -3.59 -24.21
CA PHE A 562 0.93 -2.37 -24.18
C PHE A 562 1.87 -2.27 -25.39
N GLY A 563 1.98 -1.09 -25.99
CA GLY A 563 2.87 -0.85 -27.13
C GLY A 563 4.35 -0.77 -26.73
N CYS A 564 4.65 -0.37 -25.50
CA CYS A 564 6.01 -0.28 -24.99
C CYS A 564 6.07 -0.43 -23.46
N LEU A 565 7.27 -0.68 -22.96
CA LEU A 565 7.62 -0.62 -21.55
C LEU A 565 8.47 0.64 -21.29
N ILE A 566 7.90 1.59 -20.57
CA ILE A 566 8.54 2.84 -20.12
C ILE A 566 9.13 2.61 -18.74
N VAL A 567 10.42 2.90 -18.61
CA VAL A 567 11.20 2.67 -17.40
C VAL A 567 11.66 4.03 -16.87
N PRO A 568 11.06 4.56 -15.78
CA PRO A 568 11.53 5.78 -15.15
C PRO A 568 13.03 5.72 -14.84
N TYR A 569 13.72 6.87 -14.87
CA TYR A 569 15.15 6.91 -14.56
C TYR A 569 15.44 6.26 -13.20
N ALA A 570 16.45 5.39 -13.16
CA ALA A 570 17.03 4.86 -11.94
C ALA A 570 18.52 4.61 -12.17
N ALA A 571 19.36 4.93 -11.18
CA ALA A 571 20.79 4.62 -11.29
C ALA A 571 21.06 3.11 -11.29
N LEU A 572 20.30 2.34 -10.53
CA LEU A 572 20.39 0.89 -10.48
C LEU A 572 18.98 0.27 -10.59
N LEU A 573 18.87 -0.85 -11.30
CA LEU A 573 17.68 -1.70 -11.28
C LEU A 573 18.05 -3.16 -10.90
N PRO A 574 17.09 -3.96 -10.41
CA PRO A 574 17.32 -5.36 -10.08
C PRO A 574 17.69 -6.23 -11.28
N ASP A 575 18.48 -7.29 -11.06
CA ASP A 575 18.78 -8.29 -12.10
C ASP A 575 17.52 -9.01 -12.62
N ALA A 576 16.50 -9.15 -11.76
CA ALA A 576 15.19 -9.69 -12.14
C ALA A 576 14.51 -8.83 -13.22
N PHE A 577 14.60 -7.50 -13.12
CA PHE A 577 14.08 -6.60 -14.16
C PHE A 577 14.81 -6.84 -15.49
N TYR A 578 16.15 -6.83 -15.49
CA TYR A 578 16.91 -7.01 -16.73
C TYR A 578 16.66 -8.37 -17.40
N THR A 579 16.43 -9.40 -16.59
CA THR A 579 16.05 -10.73 -17.10
C THR A 579 14.77 -10.64 -17.93
N GLN A 580 13.74 -9.96 -17.43
CA GLN A 580 12.48 -9.79 -18.14
C GLN A 580 12.59 -8.78 -19.29
N ALA A 581 13.25 -7.64 -19.08
CA ALA A 581 13.40 -6.62 -20.11
C ALA A 581 14.14 -7.16 -21.35
N ARG A 582 15.19 -7.98 -21.15
CA ARG A 582 15.90 -8.64 -22.26
C ARG A 582 14.99 -9.59 -23.01
N ARG A 583 14.28 -10.48 -22.29
CA ARG A 583 13.36 -11.43 -22.90
C ARG A 583 12.32 -10.72 -23.76
N LEU A 584 11.68 -9.68 -23.23
CA LEU A 584 10.66 -8.91 -23.94
C LEU A 584 11.24 -8.15 -25.14
N ALA A 585 12.42 -7.55 -25.00
CA ALA A 585 13.07 -6.83 -26.10
C ALA A 585 13.53 -7.76 -27.23
N ASP A 586 14.05 -8.95 -26.90
CA ASP A 586 14.43 -9.98 -27.88
C ASP A 586 13.21 -10.52 -28.65
N GLU A 587 12.03 -10.52 -28.02
CA GLU A 587 10.75 -10.86 -28.65
C GLU A 587 10.12 -9.68 -29.43
N GLY A 588 10.77 -8.51 -29.46
CA GLY A 588 10.40 -7.35 -30.28
C GLY A 588 9.70 -6.20 -29.55
N LEU A 589 9.55 -6.27 -28.22
CA LEU A 589 8.98 -5.16 -27.44
C LEU A 589 9.96 -3.97 -27.38
N ARG A 590 9.42 -2.75 -27.50
CA ARG A 590 10.17 -1.52 -27.23
C ARG A 590 10.30 -1.30 -25.72
N VAL A 591 11.55 -1.27 -25.23
CA VAL A 591 11.90 -0.92 -23.84
C VAL A 591 12.59 0.44 -23.82
N TRP A 592 11.98 1.43 -23.16
CA TRP A 592 12.43 2.81 -23.15
C TRP A 592 12.84 3.25 -21.75
N PHE A 593 14.11 3.61 -21.60
CA PHE A 593 14.60 4.27 -20.39
C PHE A 593 14.38 5.78 -20.49
N VAL A 594 13.70 6.35 -19.49
CA VAL A 594 13.49 7.79 -19.40
C VAL A 594 14.79 8.48 -18.98
N ASP A 595 15.19 9.52 -19.72
CA ASP A 595 16.38 10.38 -19.56
C ASP A 595 17.76 9.71 -19.65
N LYS A 596 17.99 8.59 -18.94
CA LYS A 596 19.28 7.91 -18.88
C LYS A 596 19.13 6.43 -18.58
N LYS A 597 19.98 5.58 -19.19
CA LYS A 597 20.10 4.16 -18.80
C LYS A 597 20.69 4.02 -17.38
N PRO A 598 20.27 3.01 -16.61
CA PRO A 598 20.91 2.68 -15.34
C PRO A 598 22.40 2.37 -15.51
N ASP A 599 23.17 2.64 -14.46
CA ASP A 599 24.61 2.42 -14.42
C ASP A 599 24.96 0.92 -14.51
N ASN A 600 24.07 0.03 -14.04
CA ASN A 600 24.19 -1.43 -14.17
C ASN A 600 23.43 -2.03 -15.36
N CYS A 601 22.99 -1.22 -16.32
CA CYS A 601 22.31 -1.72 -17.52
C CYS A 601 23.25 -2.63 -18.35
N PRO A 602 22.84 -3.87 -18.68
CA PRO A 602 23.61 -4.75 -19.56
C PRO A 602 23.81 -4.11 -20.94
N LYS A 603 25.02 -4.25 -21.50
CA LYS A 603 25.38 -3.67 -22.81
C LYS A 603 24.63 -4.30 -23.98
N ASP A 604 24.16 -5.53 -23.80
CA ASP A 604 23.46 -6.34 -24.79
C ASP A 604 21.93 -6.15 -24.74
N LEU A 605 21.40 -5.37 -23.80
CA LEU A 605 19.97 -5.08 -23.74
C LEU A 605 19.56 -4.14 -24.89
N ILE A 606 18.67 -4.60 -25.76
CA ILE A 606 18.03 -3.80 -26.81
C ILE A 606 17.05 -2.83 -26.14
N CYS A 607 17.36 -1.53 -26.16
CA CYS A 607 16.57 -0.50 -25.51
C CYS A 607 16.99 0.91 -25.97
N ASP A 608 16.04 1.84 -25.90
CA ASP A 608 16.24 3.24 -26.23
C ASP A 608 16.28 4.12 -24.97
N VAL A 609 16.82 5.33 -25.13
CA VAL A 609 16.77 6.38 -24.11
C VAL A 609 15.96 7.53 -24.65
N VAL A 610 14.88 7.86 -23.96
CA VAL A 610 13.94 8.91 -24.38
C VAL A 610 13.91 9.98 -23.29
N PRO A 611 14.23 11.25 -23.59
CA PRO A 611 14.05 12.33 -22.62
C PRO A 611 12.59 12.46 -22.18
N LEU A 612 12.36 12.74 -20.90
CA LEU A 612 11.02 12.83 -20.33
C LEU A 612 10.12 13.81 -21.10
N ASP A 613 10.68 14.96 -21.50
CA ASP A 613 9.95 16.01 -22.25
C ASP A 613 9.63 15.64 -23.71
N ARG A 614 10.19 14.54 -24.23
CA ARG A 614 9.94 14.04 -25.58
C ARG A 614 9.15 12.73 -25.62
N LEU A 615 8.85 12.13 -24.46
CA LEU A 615 8.22 10.82 -24.35
C LEU A 615 6.97 10.67 -25.24
N ASN A 616 6.03 11.62 -25.15
CA ASN A 616 4.80 11.60 -25.96
C ASN A 616 5.07 11.74 -27.45
N SER A 617 5.95 12.68 -27.83
CA SER A 617 6.25 12.92 -29.24
C SER A 617 6.89 11.70 -29.91
N GLU A 618 7.73 10.97 -29.18
CA GLU A 618 8.33 9.73 -29.66
C GLU A 618 7.29 8.59 -29.71
N MET A 619 6.42 8.45 -28.69
CA MET A 619 5.31 7.47 -28.74
C MET A 619 4.42 7.67 -29.98
N ARG A 620 4.04 8.91 -30.26
CA ARG A 620 3.22 9.24 -31.44
C ARG A 620 3.97 9.00 -32.75
N ALA A 621 5.25 9.33 -32.82
CA ALA A 621 6.08 9.11 -34.01
C ALA A 621 6.20 7.62 -34.35
N GLU A 622 6.28 6.77 -33.32
CA GLU A 622 6.38 5.31 -33.44
C GLU A 622 5.01 4.61 -33.58
N GLY A 623 3.90 5.35 -33.54
CA GLY A 623 2.55 4.80 -33.65
C GLY A 623 2.14 3.95 -32.44
N LEU A 624 2.68 4.26 -31.25
CA LEU A 624 2.42 3.55 -30.00
C LEU A 624 1.20 4.12 -29.27
N TYR A 625 0.07 4.19 -29.96
CA TYR A 625 -1.22 4.61 -29.39
C TYR A 625 -2.35 3.90 -30.13
N ASP A 626 -3.48 3.65 -29.44
CA ASP A 626 -4.70 3.11 -30.06
C ASP A 626 -5.66 4.23 -30.52
#